data_AF-A0A5R9J447-F1
#
_entry.id   AF-A0A5R9J447-F1
#
_cell.length_a   1.000
_cell.length_b   1.000
_cell.length_c   1.000
_cell.angle_alpha   90.00
_cell.angle_beta   90.00
_cell.angle_gamma   90.00
#
_symmetry.space_group_name_H-M   'P 1'
#
loop_
_entity.id
_entity.type
_entity.pdbx_description
1 polymer ?
#
loop_
_entity_poly.entity_id
_entity_poly.type
_entity_poly.pdbx_seq_one_letter_code
_entity_poly.pdbx_strand_id
1 'polypeptide(L)'
;MSKYRPSIWHSIIGLGFAAAGISKLLAVAPQRELFESWGWSKRDMQTIGASELLGAALVVTRSTQRVGAVLLSASSLCVLTTELRHGNDALVTPRTGMLLAALSGLLKIG
;
A
#
# COMPACT_ATOMS: atom_id res chain seq x y z
N MET A 1 -1.27 25.47 -21.24
CA MET A 1 -1.87 24.62 -20.18
C MET A 1 -1.37 23.20 -20.36
N SER A 2 -0.45 22.77 -19.50
CA SER A 2 0.14 21.43 -19.54
C SER A 2 -0.95 20.38 -19.25
N LYS A 3 -1.09 19.37 -20.11
CA LYS A 3 -2.04 18.27 -19.94
C LYS A 3 -1.65 17.43 -18.72
N TYR A 4 -2.14 17.84 -17.55
CA TYR A 4 -2.12 17.07 -16.31
C TYR A 4 -3.06 15.87 -16.48
N ARG A 5 -2.58 14.79 -17.07
CA ARG A 5 -3.26 13.50 -17.01
C ARG A 5 -2.42 12.57 -16.14
N PRO A 6 -2.86 12.25 -14.91
CA PRO A 6 -2.22 11.20 -14.14
C PRO A 6 -2.29 9.90 -14.97
N SER A 7 -1.21 9.13 -14.95
CA SER A 7 -1.19 7.83 -15.60
C SER A 7 -2.28 6.96 -14.97
N ILE A 8 -3.16 6.39 -15.82
CA ILE A 8 -4.27 5.56 -15.35
C ILE A 8 -3.79 4.41 -14.47
N TRP A 9 -2.60 3.88 -14.76
CA TRP A 9 -1.96 2.85 -13.96
C TRP A 9 -1.62 3.32 -12.54
N HIS A 10 -1.06 4.52 -12.39
CA HIS A 10 -0.76 5.09 -11.09
C HIS A 10 -2.05 5.39 -10.29
N SER A 11 -3.14 5.76 -10.97
CA SER A 11 -4.47 5.90 -10.34
C SER A 11 -5.01 4.57 -9.82
N ILE A 12 -4.85 3.48 -10.58
CA ILE A 12 -5.27 2.14 -10.15
C ILE A 12 -4.46 1.68 -8.93
N ILE A 13 -3.14 1.84 -8.96
CA ILE A 13 -2.25 1.54 -7.81
C ILE A 13 -2.69 2.37 -6.60
N GLY A 14 -2.82 3.69 -6.78
CA GLY A 14 -3.22 4.61 -5.73
C GLY A 14 -4.56 4.22 -5.11
N LEU A 15 -5.57 3.86 -5.92
CA LEU A 15 -6.88 3.45 -5.42
C LEU A 15 -6.81 2.17 -4.58
N GLY A 16 -6.07 1.15 -5.04
CA GLY A 16 -5.92 -0.10 -4.29
C GLY A 16 -5.26 0.09 -2.92
N PHE A 17 -4.18 0.88 -2.89
CA PHE A 17 -3.50 1.20 -1.63
C PHE A 17 -4.29 2.17 -0.74
N ALA A 18 -5.03 3.11 -1.31
CA ALA A 18 -5.90 4.00 -0.54
C ALA A 18 -7.01 3.21 0.17
N ALA A 19 -7.67 2.27 -0.54
CA ALA A 19 -8.68 1.40 0.06
C ALA A 19 -8.10 0.55 1.19
N ALA A 20 -6.94 -0.08 0.96
CA ALA A 20 -6.22 -0.83 1.98
C ALA A 20 -5.84 0.05 3.18
N GLY A 21 -5.30 1.24 2.94
CA GLY A 21 -4.86 2.16 3.98
C GLY A 21 -5.99 2.71 4.82
N ILE A 22 -7.11 3.09 4.21
CA ILE A 22 -8.34 3.52 4.90
C ILE A 22 -8.85 2.42 5.82
N SER A 23 -8.89 1.16 5.35
CA SER A 23 -9.36 0.04 6.17
C SER A 23 -8.49 -0.14 7.44
N LYS A 24 -7.17 0.02 7.33
CA LYS A 24 -6.22 -0.05 8.46
C LYS A 24 -6.33 1.17 9.38
N LEU A 25 -6.50 2.37 8.83
CA LEU A 25 -6.68 3.61 9.61
C LEU A 25 -7.95 3.57 10.47
N LEU A 26 -9.04 3.10 9.88
CA LEU A 26 -10.33 2.93 10.57
C LEU A 26 -10.35 1.72 11.50
N ALA A 27 -9.30 0.90 11.50
CA ALA A 27 -9.20 -0.30 12.32
C ALA A 27 -10.42 -1.23 12.17
N VAL A 28 -10.85 -1.47 10.93
CA VAL A 28 -11.96 -2.39 10.65
C VAL A 28 -11.67 -3.77 11.24
N ALA A 29 -12.68 -4.44 11.80
CA ALA A 29 -12.50 -5.64 12.63
C ALA A 29 -11.57 -6.71 12.00
N PRO A 30 -11.72 -7.10 10.71
CA PRO A 30 -10.84 -8.11 10.12
C PRO A 30 -9.36 -7.69 10.05
N GLN A 31 -9.07 -6.42 9.80
CA GLN A 31 -7.68 -5.91 9.79
C GLN A 31 -7.13 -5.82 11.20
N ARG A 32 -7.97 -5.39 12.15
CA ARG A 32 -7.57 -5.27 13.54
C ARG A 32 -7.21 -6.63 14.14
N GLU A 33 -8.08 -7.62 13.99
CA GLU A 33 -7.85 -8.99 14.47
C GLU A 33 -6.59 -9.60 13.84
N LEU A 34 -6.39 -9.36 12.55
CA LEU A 34 -5.19 -9.80 11.83
C LEU A 34 -3.90 -9.17 12.40
N PHE A 35 -3.86 -7.85 12.56
CA PHE A 35 -2.68 -7.17 13.11
C PHE A 35 -2.43 -7.54 14.58
N GLU A 36 -3.49 -7.68 15.38
CA GLU A 36 -3.39 -8.16 16.76
C GLU A 36 -2.84 -9.60 16.82
N SER A 37 -3.19 -10.47 15.86
CA SER A 37 -2.63 -11.84 15.75
C SER A 37 -1.13 -11.86 15.45
N TRP A 38 -0.58 -10.78 14.87
CA TRP A 38 0.86 -10.60 14.64
C TRP A 38 1.56 -9.92 15.83
N GLY A 39 0.84 -9.65 16.91
CA GLY A 39 1.34 -8.91 18.08
C GLY A 39 1.51 -7.41 17.81
N TRP A 40 0.95 -6.87 16.73
CA TRP A 40 1.04 -5.45 16.40
C TRP A 40 -0.08 -4.68 17.07
N SER A 41 0.25 -3.48 17.55
CA SER A 41 -0.74 -2.60 18.18
C SER A 41 -1.63 -1.95 17.12
N LYS A 42 -2.78 -1.41 17.57
CA LYS A 42 -3.63 -0.55 16.74
C LYS A 42 -2.84 0.62 16.13
N ARG A 43 -1.85 1.18 16.85
CA ARG A 43 -1.03 2.28 16.35
C ARG A 43 -0.11 1.85 15.20
N ASP A 44 0.45 0.64 15.26
CA ASP A 44 1.29 0.10 14.19
C ASP A 44 0.47 -0.10 12.91
N MET A 45 -0.73 -0.68 13.05
CA MET A 45 -1.68 -0.80 11.95
C MET A 45 -2.04 0.55 11.32
N GLN A 46 -2.36 1.55 12.16
CA GLN A 46 -2.69 2.90 11.68
C GLN A 46 -1.49 3.60 11.01
N THR A 47 -0.27 3.33 11.48
CA THR A 47 0.97 3.85 10.86
C THR A 47 1.17 3.28 9.46
N ILE A 48 0.96 1.96 9.28
CA ILE A 48 0.96 1.34 7.95
C ILE A 48 -0.16 1.92 7.09
N GLY A 49 -1.38 2.04 7.62
CA GLY A 49 -2.51 2.59 6.89
C GLY A 49 -2.30 4.04 6.45
N ALA A 50 -1.72 4.88 7.31
CA ALA A 50 -1.32 6.24 6.98
C ALA A 50 -0.26 6.26 5.87
N SER A 51 0.74 5.38 5.96
CA SER A 51 1.81 5.28 4.96
C SER A 51 1.27 4.85 3.60
N GLU A 52 0.35 3.89 3.56
CA GLU A 52 -0.33 3.46 2.34
C GLU A 52 -1.19 4.59 1.75
N LEU A 53 -1.93 5.33 2.57
CA LEU A 53 -2.78 6.43 2.10
C LEU A 53 -1.95 7.61 1.58
N LEU A 54 -0.88 7.98 2.28
CA LEU A 54 0.06 9.02 1.84
C LEU A 54 0.78 8.59 0.56
N GLY A 55 1.26 7.35 0.48
CA GLY A 55 1.88 6.80 -0.72
C GLY A 55 0.92 6.80 -1.91
N ALA A 56 -0.36 6.48 -1.67
CA ALA A 56 -1.41 6.54 -2.68
C ALA A 56 -1.67 7.97 -3.19
N ALA A 57 -1.69 8.96 -2.31
CA ALA A 57 -1.82 10.36 -2.74
C ALA A 57 -0.60 10.83 -3.55
N LEU A 58 0.60 10.43 -3.12
CA LEU A 58 1.85 10.79 -3.78
C LEU A 58 2.02 10.11 -5.13
N VAL A 59 1.60 8.85 -5.29
CA VAL A 59 1.80 8.05 -6.52
C VAL A 59 0.99 8.61 -7.70
N VAL A 60 -0.18 9.19 -7.43
CA VAL A 60 -1.06 9.81 -8.45
C VAL A 60 -0.54 11.18 -8.90
N THR A 61 0.34 11.81 -8.09
CA THR A 61 0.90 13.13 -8.38
C THR A 61 2.24 13.01 -9.11
N ARG A 62 2.30 13.46 -10.36
CA ARG A 62 3.45 13.28 -11.27
C ARG A 62 4.81 13.69 -10.68
N SER A 63 4.87 14.78 -9.91
CA SER A 63 6.12 15.26 -9.28
C SER A 63 6.59 14.37 -8.13
N THR A 64 5.69 13.66 -7.46
CA THR A 64 5.97 12.82 -6.29
C THR A 64 5.77 11.33 -6.55
N GLN A 65 5.44 10.94 -7.78
CA GLN A 65 5.00 9.58 -8.10
C GLN A 65 6.00 8.50 -7.66
N ARG A 66 7.30 8.77 -7.83
CA ARG A 66 8.38 7.85 -7.42
C ARG A 66 8.46 7.70 -5.91
N VAL A 67 8.31 8.81 -5.18
CA VAL A 67 8.30 8.79 -3.71
C VAL A 67 7.09 8.00 -3.22
N GLY A 68 5.93 8.22 -3.83
CA GLY A 68 4.72 7.44 -3.56
C GLY A 68 4.94 5.95 -3.80
N ALA A 69 5.46 5.56 -4.97
CA ALA A 69 5.75 4.17 -5.28
C ALA A 69 6.75 3.52 -4.31
N VAL A 70 7.83 4.21 -3.92
CA VAL A 70 8.78 3.70 -2.91
C VAL A 70 8.09 3.49 -1.56
N LEU A 71 7.28 4.45 -1.12
CA LEU A 71 6.57 4.36 0.15
C LEU A 71 5.57 3.18 0.16
N LEU A 72 4.81 3.01 -0.93
CA LEU A 72 3.87 1.90 -1.11
C LEU A 72 4.58 0.54 -1.17
N SER A 73 5.73 0.47 -1.86
CA SER A 73 6.53 -0.76 -1.89
C SER A 73 7.08 -1.10 -0.51
N ALA A 74 7.58 -0.11 0.25
CA ALA A 74 8.11 -0.32 1.59
C ALA A 74 7.03 -0.78 2.58
N SER A 75 5.85 -0.14 2.57
CA SER A 75 4.74 -0.55 3.44
C SER A 75 4.22 -1.94 3.06
N SER A 76 4.07 -2.23 1.77
CA SER A 76 3.63 -3.55 1.28
C SER A 76 4.63 -4.65 1.64
N LEU A 77 5.93 -4.38 1.49
CA LEU A 77 7.00 -5.32 1.85
C LEU A 77 7.02 -5.59 3.36
N CYS A 78 6.85 -4.57 4.19
CA CYS A 78 6.75 -4.71 5.66
C CYS A 78 5.60 -5.65 6.06
N VAL A 79 4.41 -5.45 5.46
CA VAL A 79 3.26 -6.32 5.75
C VAL A 79 3.47 -7.74 5.18
N LEU A 80 3.97 -7.85 3.94
CA LEU A 80 4.23 -9.16 3.31
C LEU A 80 5.22 -10.01 4.09
N THR A 81 6.32 -9.41 4.55
CA THR A 81 7.32 -10.11 5.37
C THR A 81 6.74 -10.58 6.70
N THR A 82 5.76 -9.85 7.25
CA THR A 82 5.05 -10.24 8.47
C THR A 82 4.05 -11.36 8.19
N GLU A 83 3.30 -11.30 7.09
CA GLU A 83 2.39 -12.34 6.63
C GLU A 83 3.14 -13.67 6.40
N LEU A 84 4.32 -13.63 5.77
CA LEU A 84 5.19 -14.78 5.56
C LEU A 84 5.69 -15.41 6.87
N ARG A 85 6.04 -14.58 7.87
CA ARG A 85 6.51 -15.07 9.18
C ARG A 85 5.42 -15.77 9.99
N HIS A 86 4.17 -15.38 9.80
CA HIS A 86 3.03 -15.93 10.52
C HIS A 86 2.27 -17.00 9.72
N GLY A 87 2.78 -17.42 8.55
CA GLY A 87 2.21 -18.53 7.76
C GLY A 87 0.83 -18.25 7.15
N ASN A 88 0.47 -16.98 6.94
CA ASN A 88 -0.84 -16.60 6.40
C ASN A 88 -0.86 -16.59 4.87
N ASP A 89 -0.78 -17.77 4.25
CA ASP A 89 -0.65 -17.93 2.79
C ASP A 89 -1.80 -17.29 1.98
N ALA A 90 -3.00 -17.22 2.56
CA ALA A 90 -4.16 -16.61 1.93
C ALA A 90 -3.98 -15.09 1.67
N LEU A 91 -3.13 -14.42 2.46
CA LEU A 91 -2.87 -12.97 2.36
C LEU A 91 -1.58 -12.64 1.61
N VAL A 92 -0.64 -13.57 1.57
CA VAL A 92 0.63 -13.43 0.83
C VAL A 92 0.40 -13.15 -0.65
N THR A 93 -0.55 -13.86 -1.28
CA THR A 93 -0.86 -13.70 -2.70
C THR A 93 -1.35 -12.28 -3.05
N PRO A 94 -2.43 -11.75 -2.43
CA PRO A 94 -2.89 -10.40 -2.73
C PRO A 94 -1.84 -9.33 -2.38
N ARG A 95 -1.09 -9.49 -1.28
CA ARG A 95 -0.04 -8.53 -0.91
C ARG A 95 1.15 -8.55 -1.87
N THR A 96 1.54 -9.72 -2.37
CA THR A 96 2.56 -9.85 -3.41
C THR A 96 2.12 -9.12 -4.69
N GLY A 97 0.85 -9.26 -5.08
CA GLY A 97 0.27 -8.51 -6.19
C GLY A 97 0.35 -6.99 -5.98
N MET A 98 -0.01 -6.50 -4.78
CA MET A 98 0.10 -5.09 -4.42
C MET A 98 1.56 -4.59 -4.44
N LEU A 99 2.50 -5.38 -3.94
CA LEU A 99 3.93 -5.04 -3.97
C LEU A 99 4.45 -4.93 -5.40
N LEU A 100 4.14 -5.91 -6.26
CA LEU A 100 4.52 -5.90 -7.67
C LEU A 100 3.91 -4.70 -8.40
N ALA A 101 2.64 -4.37 -8.11
CA ALA A 101 1.99 -3.19 -8.65
C ALA A 101 2.71 -1.89 -8.21
N ALA A 102 3.05 -1.75 -6.93
CA ALA A 102 3.80 -0.59 -6.44
C ALA A 102 5.20 -0.48 -7.09
N LEU A 103 5.92 -1.59 -7.21
CA LEU A 103 7.23 -1.65 -7.87
C LEU A 103 7.13 -1.29 -9.36
N SER A 104 6.06 -1.71 -10.05
CA SER A 104 5.83 -1.32 -11.45
C SER A 104 5.61 0.19 -11.61
N GLY A 105 5.12 0.88 -10.58
CA GLY A 105 5.02 2.34 -10.54
C GLY A 105 6.37 3.07 -10.47
N LEU A 106 7.46 2.36 -10.13
CA LEU A 106 8.82 2.90 -10.22
C LEU A 106 9.36 2.88 -11.65
N LEU A 107 8.89 1.92 -12.46
CA LEU A 107 9.25 1.80 -13.85
C LEU A 107 8.55 2.93 -14.62
N LYS A 108 9.32 3.68 -15.43
CA LYS A 108 8.72 4.59 -16.42
C LYS A 108 8.00 3.72 -17.45
N ILE A 109 6.74 3.37 -17.20
CA ILE A 109 5.85 2.96 -18.28
C ILE A 109 5.50 4.27 -18.99
N GLY A 110 6.31 4.59 -20.00
CA GLY A 110 6.30 5.82 -20.79
C GLY A 110 5.03 5.98 -21.61
#